data_AF-A0A3E0UIM3-F1
#
_entry.id   AF-A0A3E0UIM3-F1
#
_cell.length_a   1.000
_cell.length_b   1.000
_cell.length_c   1.000
_cell.angle_alpha   90.00
_cell.angle_beta   90.00
_cell.angle_gamma   90.00
#
_symmetry.space_group_name_H-M   'P 1'
#
loop_
_entity.id
_entity.type
_entity.pdbx_description
1 polymer ?
#
loop_
_entity_poly.entity_id
_entity_poly.type
_entity_poly.pdbx_seq_one_letter_code
_entity_poly.pdbx_strand_id
1 'polypeptide(L)'
;MNLIFVDAENVGLKELDKIEASIVDKVFVFSKQKPIAQLCEKKLFICLADYPCGANQADFYIIAYLVRVIYSLDKKQLTSTSLKLYSNDENLISAFEFQCTLLGGKPEIFRTKSDVVVPIPLPQTPKDRIYAALQVPKTLDPNFQKQLGISKSEFTRAINELAKTNKIQRTKESKKKWVSV
;
A
#
# COMPACT_ATOMS: atom_id res chain seq x y z
N MET A 1 20.99 12.41 -14.92
CA MET A 1 20.86 13.10 -13.61
C MET A 1 19.49 12.76 -13.07
N ASN A 2 19.39 12.47 -11.77
CA ASN A 2 18.13 12.25 -11.09
C ASN A 2 17.72 13.50 -10.32
N LEU A 3 16.44 13.85 -10.39
CA LEU A 3 15.81 14.79 -9.48
C LEU A 3 14.89 13.99 -8.57
N ILE A 4 15.28 13.86 -7.32
CA ILE A 4 14.67 12.97 -6.34
C ILE A 4 13.87 13.81 -5.36
N PHE A 5 12.57 13.57 -5.28
CA PHE A 5 11.64 14.20 -4.37
C PHE A 5 11.32 13.21 -3.26
N VAL A 6 11.50 13.61 -2.01
CA VAL A 6 11.29 12.74 -0.85
C VAL A 6 10.29 13.38 0.10
N ASP A 7 9.13 12.74 0.22
CA ASP A 7 8.15 13.02 1.25
C ASP A 7 8.60 12.37 2.56
N ALA A 8 9.52 13.04 3.26
CA ALA A 8 10.14 12.48 4.44
C ALA A 8 9.23 12.53 5.67
N GLU A 9 8.12 13.28 5.63
CA GLU A 9 7.08 13.20 6.66
C GLU A 9 6.33 11.86 6.60
N ASN A 10 6.04 11.33 5.41
CA ASN A 10 5.39 10.03 5.24
C ASN A 10 6.37 8.85 5.29
N VAL A 11 7.56 9.03 4.70
CA VAL A 11 8.57 7.97 4.52
C VAL A 11 9.41 7.74 5.78
N GLY A 12 9.74 8.80 6.51
CA GLY A 12 10.51 8.74 7.75
C GLY A 12 12.03 8.58 7.58
N LEU A 13 12.74 8.79 8.69
CA LEU A 13 14.21 8.91 8.72
C LEU A 13 14.96 7.66 8.24
N LYS A 14 14.48 6.46 8.58
CA LYS A 14 15.15 5.19 8.25
C LYS A 14 15.22 4.93 6.75
N GLU A 15 14.16 5.29 6.05
CA GLU A 15 14.07 5.07 4.60
C GLU A 15 14.83 6.15 3.83
N LEU A 16 14.82 7.40 4.34
CA LEU A 16 15.68 8.47 3.82
C LEU A 16 17.17 8.10 3.89
N ASP A 17 17.60 7.39 4.94
CA ASP A 17 18.99 6.95 5.09
C ASP A 17 19.39 5.85 4.09
N LYS A 18 18.44 5.16 3.45
CA LYS A 18 18.72 4.18 2.41
C LYS A 18 18.82 4.79 1.01
N ILE A 19 18.46 6.06 0.85
CA ILE A 19 18.56 6.74 -0.45
C ILE A 19 20.04 6.95 -0.76
N GLU A 20 20.50 6.26 -1.80
CA GLU A 20 21.80 6.46 -2.44
C GLU A 20 21.61 7.36 -3.65
N ALA A 21 22.34 8.47 -3.68
CA ALA A 21 22.30 9.45 -4.75
C ALA A 21 23.74 9.76 -5.20
N SER A 22 23.93 9.94 -6.50
CA SER A 22 25.21 10.39 -7.05
C SER A 22 25.43 11.88 -6.75
N ILE A 23 26.68 12.35 -6.83
CA ILE A 23 27.01 13.76 -6.60
C ILE A 23 26.35 14.72 -7.59
N VAL A 24 25.95 14.23 -8.76
CA VAL A 24 25.24 15.02 -9.78
C VAL A 24 23.73 15.00 -9.58
N ASP A 25 23.20 14.11 -8.75
CA ASP A 25 21.78 14.01 -8.48
C ASP A 25 21.34 15.10 -7.51
N LYS A 26 20.13 15.61 -7.67
CA LYS A 26 19.54 16.57 -6.73
C LYS A 26 18.46 15.88 -5.92
N VAL A 27 18.64 15.85 -4.61
CA VAL A 27 17.68 15.27 -3.67
C VAL A 27 17.00 16.39 -2.89
N PHE A 28 15.70 16.54 -3.08
CA PHE A 28 14.82 17.48 -2.39
C PHE A 28 14.03 16.72 -1.34
N VAL A 29 14.25 17.04 -0.07
CA VAL A 29 13.65 16.37 1.08
C VAL A 29 12.68 17.31 1.77
N PHE A 30 11.42 16.94 1.79
CA PHE A 30 10.33 17.76 2.33
C PHE A 30 10.04 17.28 3.75
N SER A 31 10.45 18.08 4.74
CA SER A 31 10.20 17.78 6.15
C SER A 31 10.46 18.98 7.04
N LYS A 32 9.70 19.10 8.12
CA LYS A 32 9.95 20.04 9.22
C LYS A 32 10.71 19.43 10.41
N GLN A 33 11.06 18.15 10.35
CA GLN A 33 11.67 17.46 11.49
C GLN A 33 13.18 17.70 11.59
N LYS A 34 13.65 18.16 12.75
CA LYS A 34 15.08 18.44 13.00
C LYS A 34 16.02 17.24 12.72
N PRO A 35 15.69 15.99 13.10
CA PRO A 35 16.56 14.85 12.78
C PRO A 35 16.73 14.61 11.27
N ILE A 36 15.69 14.88 10.48
CA ILE A 36 15.74 14.77 9.01
C ILE A 36 16.66 15.84 8.43
N ALA A 37 16.56 17.09 8.92
CA ALA A 37 17.45 18.17 8.47
C ALA A 37 18.94 17.84 8.72
N GLN A 38 19.28 17.32 9.90
CA GLN A 38 20.64 16.88 10.23
C GLN A 38 21.16 15.76 9.32
N LEU A 39 20.29 14.81 8.94
CA LEU A 39 20.66 13.76 7.99
C LEU A 39 20.89 14.33 6.59
N CYS A 40 20.05 15.28 6.17
CA CYS A 40 20.19 15.94 4.88
C CYS A 40 21.53 16.67 4.76
N GLU A 41 21.95 17.38 5.81
CA GLU A 41 23.27 18.05 5.84
C GLU A 41 24.42 17.05 5.64
N LYS A 42 24.39 15.91 6.33
CA LYS A 42 25.41 14.85 6.18
C LYS A 42 25.46 14.25 4.79
N LYS A 43 24.31 14.13 4.13
CA LYS A 43 24.18 13.55 2.79
C LYS A 43 24.21 14.57 1.64
N LEU A 44 24.38 15.86 1.95
CA LEU A 44 24.29 16.96 1.00
C LEU A 44 22.93 17.03 0.26
N PHE A 45 21.86 16.60 0.93
CA PHE A 45 20.50 16.73 0.43
C PHE A 45 19.92 18.10 0.76
N ILE A 46 19.01 18.58 -0.09
CA ILE A 46 18.34 19.87 0.09
C ILE A 46 17.09 19.65 0.94
N CYS A 47 17.15 20.04 2.22
CA CYS A 47 15.99 19.99 3.11
C CYS A 47 15.12 21.23 2.91
N LEU A 48 13.86 21.01 2.57
CA LEU A 48 12.84 22.01 2.32
C LEU A 48 11.79 21.93 3.43
N ALA A 49 11.64 23.01 4.19
CA ALA A 49 10.84 23.05 5.43
C ALA A 49 10.02 24.34 5.58
N ASP A 50 10.04 25.21 4.57
CA ASP A 50 9.53 26.59 4.56
C ASP A 50 8.03 26.69 4.21
N TYR A 51 7.35 25.57 3.99
CA TYR A 51 5.89 25.51 3.82
C TYR A 51 5.14 25.70 5.16
N PRO A 52 3.84 26.07 5.19
CA PRO A 52 3.06 26.15 6.42
C PRO A 52 2.86 24.79 7.12
N CYS A 53 2.48 24.78 8.39
CA CYS A 53 2.03 23.56 9.06
C CYS A 53 0.55 23.32 8.76
N GLY A 54 0.17 22.07 8.48
CA GLY A 54 -1.23 21.69 8.25
C GLY A 54 -1.34 20.43 7.41
N ALA A 55 -2.57 19.94 7.27
CA ALA A 55 -2.86 18.79 6.40
C ALA A 55 -2.42 19.09 4.96
N ASN A 56 -1.74 18.13 4.34
CA ASN A 56 -1.30 18.13 2.94
C ASN A 56 -0.39 19.31 2.54
N GLN A 57 0.10 20.12 3.49
CA GLN A 57 0.96 21.28 3.17
C GLN A 57 2.28 20.84 2.54
N ALA A 58 2.85 19.73 3.01
CA ALA A 58 4.02 19.12 2.40
C ALA A 58 3.72 18.71 0.95
N ASP A 59 2.62 17.99 0.71
CA ASP A 59 2.19 17.51 -0.60
C ASP A 59 2.02 18.67 -1.60
N PHE A 60 1.30 19.72 -1.21
CA PHE A 60 1.12 20.91 -2.03
C PHE A 60 2.46 21.54 -2.39
N TYR A 61 3.39 21.58 -1.44
CA TYR A 61 4.70 22.15 -1.66
C TYR A 61 5.57 21.27 -2.56
N ILE A 62 5.52 19.95 -2.41
CA ILE A 62 6.20 18.98 -3.29
C ILE A 62 5.74 19.20 -4.73
N ILE A 63 4.44 19.27 -4.97
CA ILE A 63 3.88 19.45 -6.32
C ILE A 63 4.23 20.83 -6.89
N ALA A 64 4.11 21.90 -6.10
CA ALA A 64 4.50 23.24 -6.54
C ALA A 64 5.99 23.30 -6.90
N TYR A 65 6.85 22.66 -6.10
CA TYR A 65 8.29 22.61 -6.33
C TYR A 65 8.62 21.78 -7.57
N LEU A 66 7.97 20.63 -7.77
CA LEU A 66 8.10 19.80 -8.97
C LEU A 66 7.82 20.61 -10.23
N VAL A 67 6.66 21.28 -10.27
CA VAL A 67 6.24 22.09 -11.42
C VAL A 67 7.26 23.19 -11.68
N ARG A 68 7.72 23.90 -10.63
CA ARG A 68 8.77 24.93 -10.75
C ARG A 68 10.06 24.37 -11.35
N VAL A 69 10.49 23.18 -10.90
CA VAL A 69 11.70 22.54 -11.41
C VAL A 69 11.54 22.14 -12.87
N ILE A 70 10.43 21.51 -13.25
CA ILE A 70 10.18 21.12 -14.64
C ILE A 70 10.20 22.33 -15.57
N TYR A 71 9.57 23.45 -15.19
CA TYR A 71 9.58 24.69 -15.97
C TYR A 71 10.96 25.37 -16.05
N SER A 72 11.87 25.05 -15.13
CA SER A 72 13.24 25.56 -15.15
C SER A 72 14.17 24.75 -16.06
N LEU A 73 13.71 23.60 -16.58
CA LEU A 73 14.47 22.74 -17.47
C LEU A 73 14.05 23.00 -18.92
N ASP A 74 15.03 22.99 -19.83
CA ASP A 74 14.72 22.94 -21.26
C ASP A 74 14.24 21.53 -21.67
N LYS A 75 13.68 21.41 -22.89
CA LYS A 75 13.16 20.12 -23.38
C LYS A 75 14.21 19.01 -23.42
N LYS A 76 15.47 19.32 -23.73
CA LYS A 76 16.54 18.31 -23.82
C LYS A 76 16.92 17.82 -22.43
N GLN A 77 17.02 18.74 -21.47
CA GLN A 77 17.27 18.44 -20.07
C GLN A 77 16.13 17.61 -19.48
N LEU A 78 14.88 17.98 -19.76
CA LEU A 78 13.72 17.23 -19.27
C LEU A 78 13.72 15.79 -19.78
N THR A 79 14.04 15.56 -21.06
CA THR A 79 14.12 14.19 -21.62
C THR A 79 15.27 13.35 -21.08
N SER A 80 16.33 13.98 -20.56
CA SER A 80 17.53 13.30 -20.03
C SER A 80 17.57 13.24 -18.49
N THR A 81 16.52 13.73 -17.84
CA THR A 81 16.40 13.80 -16.38
C THR A 81 15.31 12.86 -15.90
N SER A 82 15.64 11.98 -14.95
CA SER A 82 14.65 11.13 -14.26
C SER A 82 14.05 11.89 -13.09
N LEU A 83 12.71 11.96 -13.04
CA LEU A 83 11.96 12.56 -11.95
C LEU A 83 11.51 11.44 -11.01
N LYS A 84 12.06 11.37 -9.80
CA LYS A 84 11.81 10.29 -8.85
C LYS A 84 11.02 10.80 -7.65
N LEU A 85 9.99 10.09 -7.22
CA LEU A 85 9.25 10.40 -5.99
C LEU A 85 9.35 9.23 -5.00
N TYR A 86 9.72 9.54 -3.77
CA TYR A 86 9.64 8.64 -2.62
C TYR A 86 8.47 9.08 -1.74
N SER A 87 7.35 8.36 -1.80
CA SER A 87 6.19 8.53 -0.92
C SER A 87 5.36 7.24 -0.91
N ASN A 88 4.51 7.08 0.12
CA ASN A 88 3.47 6.05 0.15
C ASN A 88 2.05 6.66 0.10
N ASP A 89 1.92 7.96 -0.11
CA ASP A 89 0.63 8.62 -0.25
C ASP A 89 0.14 8.56 -1.71
N GLU A 90 -0.94 7.81 -1.95
CA GLU A 90 -1.49 7.61 -3.29
C GLU A 90 -2.04 8.88 -3.92
N ASN A 91 -2.51 9.86 -3.13
CA ASN A 91 -2.98 11.14 -3.67
C ASN A 91 -1.79 11.96 -4.17
N LEU A 92 -0.69 11.99 -3.41
CA LEU A 92 0.54 12.67 -3.80
C LEU A 92 1.17 12.00 -5.03
N ILE A 93 1.25 10.68 -5.04
CA ILE A 93 1.77 9.90 -6.18
C ILE A 93 0.97 10.22 -7.44
N SER A 94 -0.36 10.14 -7.37
CA SER A 94 -1.23 10.43 -8.51
C SER A 94 -1.05 11.86 -9.03
N ALA A 95 -0.94 12.84 -8.13
CA ALA A 95 -0.70 14.24 -8.50
C ALA A 95 0.68 14.43 -9.16
N PHE A 96 1.71 13.77 -8.64
CA PHE A 96 3.08 13.84 -9.17
C PHE A 96 3.16 13.26 -10.59
N GLU A 97 2.60 12.08 -10.80
CA GLU A 97 2.56 11.42 -12.11
C GLU A 97 1.78 12.24 -13.13
N PHE A 98 0.64 12.80 -12.73
CA PHE A 98 -0.16 13.68 -13.57
C PHE A 98 0.65 14.89 -14.05
N GLN A 99 1.32 15.60 -13.13
CA GLN A 99 2.13 16.78 -13.49
C GLN A 99 3.33 16.44 -14.37
N CYS A 100 4.02 15.32 -14.09
CA CYS A 100 5.12 14.87 -14.94
C CYS A 100 4.64 14.56 -16.35
N THR A 101 3.55 13.79 -16.48
CA THR A 101 2.98 13.40 -17.78
C THR A 101 2.53 14.60 -18.58
N LEU A 102 1.81 15.53 -17.93
CA LEU A 102 1.31 16.75 -18.56
C LEU A 102 2.45 17.61 -19.14
N LEU A 103 3.58 17.67 -18.45
CA LEU A 103 4.72 18.51 -18.82
C LEU A 103 5.81 17.77 -19.63
N GLY A 104 5.60 16.48 -19.94
CA GLY A 104 6.51 15.67 -20.77
C GLY A 104 7.71 15.06 -20.01
N GLY A 105 7.67 15.04 -18.68
CA GLY A 105 8.61 14.32 -17.83
C GLY A 105 8.22 12.85 -17.64
N LYS A 106 9.20 12.00 -17.28
CA LYS A 106 8.97 10.59 -16.95
C LYS A 106 9.07 10.41 -15.43
N PRO A 107 7.97 10.12 -14.72
CA PRO A 107 8.00 9.86 -13.29
C PRO A 107 8.48 8.44 -12.99
N GLU A 108 9.22 8.28 -11.90
CA GLU A 108 9.55 7.00 -11.27
C GLU A 108 9.13 7.05 -9.81
N ILE A 109 8.29 6.12 -9.36
CA ILE A 109 7.71 6.11 -8.01
C ILE A 109 8.34 5.01 -7.16
N PHE A 110 8.77 5.38 -5.95
CA PHE A 110 9.41 4.51 -4.98
C PHE A 110 8.59 4.49 -3.68
N ARG A 111 7.84 3.40 -3.47
CA ARG A 111 7.16 3.12 -2.21
C ARG A 111 8.15 2.51 -1.22
N THR A 112 8.09 2.96 0.04
CA THR A 112 9.01 2.50 1.10
C THR A 112 8.36 1.52 2.08
N LYS A 113 7.03 1.46 2.08
CA LYS A 113 6.29 0.34 2.69
C LYS A 113 6.10 -0.71 1.62
N SER A 114 6.53 -1.94 1.88
CA SER A 114 6.11 -3.07 1.05
C SER A 114 4.60 -3.18 1.15
N ASP A 115 3.92 -3.24 0.01
CA ASP A 115 2.52 -3.64 -0.10
C ASP A 115 2.38 -5.11 0.32
N VAL A 116 2.64 -5.41 1.60
CA VAL A 116 2.05 -6.58 2.22
C VAL A 116 0.63 -6.15 2.58
N VAL A 117 -0.23 -6.12 1.57
CA VAL A 117 -1.68 -6.18 1.78
C VAL A 117 -1.94 -7.55 2.40
N VAL A 118 -1.73 -7.69 3.71
CA VAL A 118 -2.32 -8.78 4.47
C VAL A 118 -3.82 -8.47 4.42
N PRO A 119 -4.65 -9.29 3.76
CA PRO A 119 -6.08 -9.05 3.77
C PRO A 119 -6.52 -9.03 5.23
N ILE A 120 -7.12 -7.92 5.65
CA ILE A 120 -7.83 -7.87 6.93
C ILE A 120 -8.83 -9.02 6.88
N PRO A 121 -8.73 -10.05 7.74
CA PRO A 121 -9.73 -11.09 7.77
C PRO A 121 -11.03 -10.39 8.13
N LEU A 122 -11.97 -10.31 7.18
CA LEU A 122 -13.36 -10.00 7.50
C LEU A 122 -13.74 -10.88 8.70
N PRO A 123 -14.53 -10.38 9.67
CA PRO A 123 -15.06 -11.23 10.74
C PRO A 123 -15.90 -12.32 10.09
N GLN A 124 -15.26 -13.45 9.78
CA GLN A 124 -15.89 -14.61 9.17
C GLN A 124 -16.86 -15.13 10.22
N THR A 125 -18.16 -14.98 9.96
CA THR A 125 -19.16 -15.63 10.81
C THR A 125 -18.91 -17.13 10.78
N PRO A 126 -19.28 -17.90 11.83
CA PRO A 126 -19.14 -19.36 11.81
C PRO A 126 -19.70 -20.01 10.54
N LYS A 127 -20.73 -19.40 9.92
CA LYS A 127 -21.30 -19.82 8.63
C LYS A 127 -20.34 -19.64 7.46
N ASP A 128 -19.68 -18.49 7.36
CA ASP A 128 -18.76 -18.20 6.25
C ASP A 128 -17.53 -19.11 6.32
N ARG A 129 -17.05 -19.41 7.54
CA ARG A 129 -15.98 -20.39 7.77
C ARG A 129 -16.37 -21.79 7.31
N ILE A 130 -17.58 -22.22 7.63
CA ILE A 130 -18.10 -23.54 7.26
C ILE A 130 -18.34 -23.61 5.74
N TYR A 131 -18.92 -22.57 5.14
CA TYR A 131 -19.18 -22.53 3.69
C TYR A 131 -17.87 -22.57 2.88
N ALA A 132 -16.86 -21.79 3.27
CA ALA A 132 -15.55 -21.81 2.64
C ALA A 132 -14.85 -23.18 2.79
N ALA A 133 -15.00 -23.83 3.94
CA ALA A 133 -14.36 -25.11 4.21
C ALA A 133 -15.01 -26.31 3.52
N LEU A 134 -16.28 -26.18 3.09
CA LEU A 134 -17.09 -27.19 2.39
C LEU A 134 -17.05 -27.08 0.86
N GLN A 135 -16.17 -26.23 0.29
CA GLN A 135 -15.87 -26.20 -1.15
C GLN A 135 -15.34 -27.56 -1.68
N VAL A 136 -14.82 -28.41 -0.78
CA VAL A 136 -14.42 -29.78 -1.07
C VAL A 136 -15.29 -30.74 -0.24
N PRO A 137 -15.74 -31.88 -0.81
CA PRO A 137 -16.55 -32.87 -0.09
C PRO A 137 -15.90 -33.36 1.20
N LYS A 138 -16.44 -32.94 2.35
CA LYS A 138 -15.92 -33.30 3.68
C LYS A 138 -16.99 -33.91 4.57
N THR A 139 -16.54 -34.74 5.50
CA THR A 139 -17.38 -35.25 6.58
C THR A 139 -17.51 -34.20 7.67
N LEU A 140 -18.74 -33.97 8.16
CA LEU A 140 -19.00 -33.07 9.28
C LEU A 140 -18.69 -33.78 10.60
N ASP A 141 -17.41 -34.08 10.83
CA ASP A 141 -16.94 -34.80 12.01
C ASP A 141 -16.41 -33.84 13.10
N PRO A 142 -16.23 -34.32 14.35
CA PRO A 142 -15.70 -33.49 15.44
C PRO A 142 -14.29 -32.92 15.16
N ASN A 143 -13.51 -33.56 14.28
CA ASN A 143 -12.21 -33.04 13.88
C ASN A 143 -12.34 -31.82 12.96
N PHE A 144 -13.27 -31.85 12.00
CA PHE A 144 -13.60 -30.69 11.17
C PHE A 144 -14.12 -29.51 12.00
N GLN A 145 -14.95 -29.78 13.02
CA GLN A 145 -15.40 -28.75 13.96
C GLN A 145 -14.21 -28.10 14.70
N LYS A 146 -13.29 -28.93 15.25
CA LYS A 146 -12.09 -28.45 15.96
C LYS A 146 -11.16 -27.67 15.04
N GLN A 147 -11.02 -28.11 13.78
CA GLN A 147 -10.20 -27.43 12.77
C GLN A 147 -10.71 -26.02 12.45
N LEU A 148 -12.03 -25.79 12.53
CA LEU A 148 -12.65 -24.48 12.31
C LEU A 148 -12.69 -23.59 13.57
N GLY A 149 -12.36 -24.14 14.75
CA GLY A 149 -12.38 -23.42 16.03
C GLY A 149 -13.78 -22.94 16.44
N ILE A 150 -14.84 -23.62 16.02
CA ILE A 150 -16.24 -23.23 16.26
C ILE A 150 -16.81 -24.06 17.43
N SER A 151 -17.59 -23.42 18.30
CA SER A 151 -18.29 -24.12 19.39
C SER A 151 -19.31 -25.12 18.83
N LYS A 152 -19.62 -26.19 19.58
CA LYS A 152 -20.51 -27.26 19.11
C LYS A 152 -21.92 -26.73 18.80
N SER A 153 -22.43 -25.83 19.63
CA SER A 153 -23.72 -25.17 19.44
C SER A 153 -23.77 -24.30 18.18
N GLU A 154 -22.74 -23.50 17.92
CA GLU A 154 -22.68 -22.63 16.74
C GLU A 154 -22.47 -23.44 15.46
N PHE A 155 -21.66 -24.50 15.52
CA PHE A 155 -21.42 -25.39 14.38
C PHE A 155 -22.72 -26.09 13.95
N THR A 156 -23.47 -26.67 14.89
CA THR A 156 -24.75 -27.31 14.58
C THR A 156 -25.77 -26.29 14.05
N ARG A 157 -25.83 -25.08 14.63
CA ARG A 157 -26.74 -24.03 14.16
C ARG A 157 -26.39 -23.57 12.75
N ALA A 158 -25.12 -23.31 12.46
CA ALA A 158 -24.65 -22.87 11.16
C ALA A 158 -24.88 -23.93 10.06
N ILE A 159 -24.63 -25.21 10.35
CA ILE A 159 -24.91 -26.30 9.42
C ILE A 159 -26.41 -26.41 9.13
N ASN A 160 -27.27 -26.36 10.16
CA ASN A 160 -28.72 -26.45 9.98
C ASN A 160 -29.26 -25.28 9.17
N GLU A 161 -28.75 -24.07 9.38
CA GLU A 161 -29.15 -22.89 8.61
C GLU A 161 -28.62 -22.95 7.16
N LEU A 162 -27.38 -23.40 6.93
CA LEU A 162 -26.83 -23.60 5.57
C LEU A 162 -27.56 -24.70 4.80
N ALA A 163 -27.94 -25.80 5.47
CA ALA A 163 -28.73 -26.87 4.87
C ALA A 163 -30.17 -26.42 4.58
N LYS A 164 -30.80 -25.65 5.49
CA LYS A 164 -32.16 -25.10 5.31
C LYS A 164 -32.22 -24.08 4.17
N THR A 165 -31.14 -23.34 3.94
CA THR A 165 -31.00 -22.37 2.84
C THR A 165 -30.50 -22.99 1.53
N ASN A 166 -30.38 -24.32 1.44
CA ASN A 166 -29.87 -25.06 0.28
C ASN A 166 -28.46 -24.65 -0.19
N LYS A 167 -27.66 -24.03 0.69
CA LYS A 167 -26.28 -23.61 0.38
C LYS A 167 -25.26 -24.74 0.54
N ILE A 168 -25.66 -25.84 1.18
CA ILE A 168 -24.84 -27.06 1.27
C ILE A 168 -25.72 -28.26 0.97
N GLN A 169 -25.16 -29.26 0.32
CA GLN A 169 -25.84 -30.52 -0.01
C GLN A 169 -24.94 -31.71 0.27
N ARG A 170 -25.55 -32.90 0.40
CA ARG A 170 -24.80 -34.15 0.47
C ARG A 170 -24.30 -34.52 -0.92
N THR A 171 -23.09 -35.05 -1.03
CA THR A 171 -22.58 -35.47 -2.34
C THR A 171 -23.30 -36.73 -2.83
N LYS A 172 -23.43 -36.85 -4.15
CA LYS A 172 -24.05 -38.02 -4.81
C LYS A 172 -23.25 -39.31 -4.58
N GLU A 173 -21.94 -39.18 -4.37
CA GLU A 173 -21.00 -40.29 -4.16
C GLU A 173 -21.00 -40.83 -2.73
N SER A 174 -21.37 -40.02 -1.72
CA SER A 174 -21.43 -40.48 -0.33
C SER A 174 -22.39 -39.64 0.51
N LYS A 175 -23.42 -40.29 1.05
CA LYS A 175 -24.41 -39.67 1.97
C LYS A 175 -23.79 -39.10 3.26
N LYS A 176 -22.51 -39.39 3.54
CA LYS A 176 -21.76 -38.92 4.72
C LYS A 176 -20.94 -37.65 4.46
N LYS A 177 -20.75 -37.26 3.19
CA LYS A 177 -19.96 -36.08 2.81
C LYS A 177 -20.88 -34.95 2.35
N TRP A 178 -20.52 -33.73 2.76
CA TRP A 178 -21.23 -32.50 2.43
C TRP A 178 -20.34 -31.59 1.58
N VAL A 179 -20.96 -30.86 0.67
CA VAL A 179 -20.31 -29.90 -0.22
C VAL A 179 -21.17 -28.64 -0.32
N SER A 180 -20.55 -27.47 -0.44
CA SER A 180 -21.25 -26.23 -0.76
C SER A 180 -21.84 -26.27 -2.16
N VAL A 181 -23.01 -25.64 -2.32
CA VAL A 181 -23.69 -25.40 -3.60
C VAL A 181 -23.47 -23.95 -4.03
#